data_AF-A0A5C3NTV6-F1
#
_entry.id   AF-A0A5C3NTV6-F1
#
_cell.length_a   1.000
_cell.length_b   1.000
_cell.length_c   1.000
_cell.angle_alpha   90.00
_cell.angle_beta   90.00
_cell.angle_gamma   90.00
#
_symmetry.space_group_name_H-M   'P 1'
#
loop_
_entity.id
_entity.type
_entity.pdbx_description
1 polymer ?
#
loop_
_entity_poly.entity_id
_entity_poly.type
_entity_poly.pdbx_seq_one_letter_code
_entity_poly.pdbx_strand_id
1 'polypeptide(L)'
;MEAENGPRPGQKGDQLDEYLSSPTEPCPDPVKYWSARKTSIPGLARMGLDYSTIPATAVDVERTFSKGRLLLSHVRSRLSAQTTRALLCVGEWSRLNLLRQDDIKPAVDLPDLEGEEEFEMAEGWECVQKAMELRSQK
;
A
#
# COMPACT_ATOMS: atom_id res chain seq x y z
N MET A 1 44.00 -26.59 -16.16
CA MET A 1 42.77 -27.36 -16.42
C MET A 1 41.64 -26.49 -15.92
N GLU A 2 41.32 -25.46 -16.70
CA GLU A 2 40.28 -24.48 -16.36
C GLU A 2 38.96 -25.03 -16.92
N ALA A 3 38.00 -25.30 -16.04
CA ALA A 3 36.67 -25.69 -16.44
C ALA A 3 35.90 -24.43 -16.86
N GLU A 4 35.83 -24.22 -18.17
CA GLU A 4 34.97 -23.25 -18.82
C GLU A 4 33.51 -23.59 -18.48
N ASN A 5 32.87 -22.76 -17.64
CA ASN A 5 31.44 -22.85 -17.36
C ASN A 5 30.67 -22.36 -18.59
N GLY A 6 30.43 -23.26 -19.53
CA GLY A 6 29.53 -23.02 -20.66
C GLY A 6 28.10 -22.72 -20.19
N PRO A 7 27.30 -21.96 -20.97
CA PRO A 7 25.95 -21.57 -20.58
C PRO A 7 25.06 -22.80 -20.45
N ARG A 8 24.30 -22.88 -19.34
CA ARG A 8 23.35 -23.98 -19.12
C ARG A 8 22.18 -23.82 -20.11
N PRO A 9 21.83 -24.86 -20.89
CA PRO A 9 20.73 -24.79 -21.85
C PRO A 9 19.40 -24.62 -21.10
N GLY A 10 18.79 -23.44 -21.22
CA GLY A 10 17.51 -23.09 -20.59
C GLY A 10 17.48 -21.77 -19.81
N GLN A 11 18.60 -21.07 -19.65
CA GLN A 11 18.58 -19.72 -19.07
C GLN A 11 17.99 -18.73 -20.08
N LYS A 12 16.74 -18.29 -19.85
CA LYS A 12 16.37 -16.93 -20.25
C LYS A 12 17.40 -16.01 -19.59
N GLY A 13 17.98 -15.07 -20.35
CA GLY A 13 18.92 -14.09 -19.79
C GLY A 13 18.35 -13.45 -18.53
N ASP A 14 19.24 -13.05 -17.60
CA ASP A 14 18.79 -12.38 -16.39
C ASP A 14 18.00 -11.12 -16.77
N GLN A 15 16.75 -11.04 -16.32
CA GLN A 15 15.84 -9.93 -16.60
C GLN A 15 16.42 -8.61 -16.11
N LEU A 16 17.21 -8.65 -15.03
CA LEU A 16 17.90 -7.49 -14.50
C LEU A 16 19.01 -7.03 -15.45
N ASP A 17 19.84 -7.96 -15.94
CA ASP A 17 20.94 -7.64 -16.87
C ASP A 17 20.40 -7.07 -18.18
N GLU A 18 19.32 -7.63 -18.71
CA GLU A 18 18.63 -7.13 -19.91
C GLU A 18 18.12 -5.69 -19.68
N TYR A 19 17.50 -5.43 -18.53
CA TYR A 19 17.01 -4.09 -18.18
C TYR A 19 18.15 -3.08 -18.02
N LEU A 20 19.22 -3.44 -17.31
CA LEU A 20 20.38 -2.57 -17.11
C LEU A 20 21.15 -2.29 -18.41
N SER A 21 21.07 -3.20 -19.38
CA SER A 21 21.65 -3.03 -20.72
C SER A 21 20.74 -2.24 -21.67
N SER A 22 19.47 -2.03 -21.31
CA SER A 22 18.52 -1.30 -22.15
C SER A 22 18.76 0.22 -22.08
N PRO A 23 18.45 0.98 -23.14
CA PRO A 23 18.57 2.43 -23.12
C PRO A 23 17.71 3.07 -22.02
N THR A 24 18.25 4.10 -21.36
CA THR A 24 17.48 4.87 -20.37
C THR A 24 16.32 5.58 -21.05
N GLU A 25 15.12 5.40 -20.50
CA GLU A 25 13.91 6.08 -20.96
C GLU A 25 13.45 7.15 -19.94
N PRO A 26 12.95 8.31 -20.39
CA PRO A 26 12.35 9.29 -19.50
C PRO A 26 11.16 8.68 -18.74
N CYS A 27 11.23 8.70 -17.41
CA CYS A 27 10.22 8.10 -16.55
C CYS A 27 9.70 9.14 -15.53
N PRO A 28 8.69 9.95 -15.90
CA PRO A 28 8.12 10.95 -15.00
C PRO A 28 7.30 10.33 -13.85
N ASP A 29 6.79 9.09 -14.04
CA ASP A 29 6.03 8.36 -13.04
C ASP A 29 6.54 6.90 -12.95
N PRO A 30 7.51 6.65 -12.04
CA PRO A 30 8.07 5.31 -11.83
C PRO A 30 7.03 4.27 -11.40
N VAL A 31 6.02 4.67 -10.61
CA VAL A 31 4.99 3.75 -10.12
C VAL A 31 4.12 3.27 -11.27
N LYS A 32 3.69 4.18 -12.15
CA LYS A 32 2.91 3.84 -13.34
C LYS A 32 3.74 3.01 -14.32
N TYR A 33 5.01 3.37 -14.50
CA TYR A 33 5.95 2.65 -15.36
C TYR A 33 6.09 1.18 -14.97
N TRP A 34 6.42 0.90 -13.70
CA TRP A 34 6.58 -0.47 -13.22
C TRP A 34 5.25 -1.23 -13.16
N SER A 35 4.14 -0.55 -12.85
CA SER A 35 2.80 -1.15 -12.86
C SER A 35 2.41 -1.70 -14.23
N ALA A 36 2.73 -0.98 -15.31
CA ALA A 36 2.46 -1.42 -16.68
C ALA A 36 3.26 -2.66 -17.09
N ARG A 37 4.38 -2.93 -16.42
CA ARG A 37 5.31 -4.03 -16.73
C ARG A 37 5.16 -5.25 -15.81
N LYS A 38 4.19 -5.24 -14.88
CA LYS A 38 3.90 -6.39 -13.99
C LYS A 38 3.63 -7.68 -14.77
N THR A 39 3.03 -7.61 -15.95
CA THR A 39 2.72 -8.79 -16.77
C THR A 39 3.91 -9.31 -17.58
N SER A 40 4.81 -8.42 -18.01
CA SER A 40 5.97 -8.80 -18.84
C SER A 40 7.18 -9.22 -18.01
N ILE A 41 7.47 -8.50 -16.94
CA ILE A 41 8.65 -8.70 -16.08
C ILE A 41 8.25 -8.68 -14.59
N PRO A 42 7.42 -9.63 -14.12
CA PRO A 42 6.79 -9.58 -12.80
C PRO A 42 7.78 -9.44 -11.64
N GLY A 43 8.92 -10.12 -11.68
CA GLY A 43 9.95 -10.05 -10.63
C GLY A 43 10.60 -8.67 -10.55
N LEU A 44 11.08 -8.16 -11.70
CA LEU A 44 11.73 -6.85 -11.76
C LEU A 44 10.73 -5.70 -11.51
N ALA A 45 9.52 -5.80 -12.06
CA ALA A 45 8.45 -4.84 -11.80
C ALA A 45 8.06 -4.78 -10.33
N ARG A 46 8.07 -5.91 -9.62
CA ARG A 46 7.82 -5.92 -8.18
C ARG A 46 8.90 -5.15 -7.42
N MET A 47 10.16 -5.44 -7.69
CA MET A 47 11.30 -4.72 -7.09
C MET A 47 11.24 -3.22 -7.40
N GLY A 48 10.98 -2.86 -8.65
CA GLY A 48 10.86 -1.47 -9.08
C GLY A 48 9.76 -0.71 -8.34
N LEU A 49 8.60 -1.34 -8.11
CA LEU A 49 7.50 -0.77 -7.32
C LEU A 49 7.87 -0.63 -5.84
N ASP A 50 8.48 -1.65 -5.27
CA ASP A 50 8.89 -1.65 -3.87
C ASP A 50 9.85 -0.46 -3.61
N TYR A 51 10.81 -0.19 -4.50
CA TYR A 51 11.68 1.00 -4.39
C TYR A 51 10.96 2.33 -4.70
N SER A 52 10.12 2.36 -5.73
CA SER A 52 9.46 3.61 -6.18
C SER A 52 8.42 4.14 -5.19
N THR A 53 7.94 3.30 -4.28
CA THR A 53 6.91 3.65 -3.29
C THR A 53 7.48 3.97 -1.91
N ILE A 54 8.80 3.82 -1.70
CA ILE A 54 9.45 4.24 -0.45
C ILE A 54 9.41 5.78 -0.40
N PRO A 55 8.82 6.37 0.64
CA PRO A 55 8.86 7.82 0.79
C PRO A 55 10.31 8.28 1.02
N ALA A 56 10.73 9.35 0.36
CA ALA A 56 12.07 9.89 0.50
C ALA A 56 12.36 10.43 1.92
N THR A 57 11.32 10.77 2.68
CA THR A 57 11.42 11.33 4.03
C THR A 57 10.29 10.82 4.93
N ALA A 58 10.45 10.96 6.24
CA ALA A 58 9.39 10.67 7.22
C ALA A 58 8.31 11.78 7.33
N VAL A 59 8.36 12.82 6.50
CA VAL A 59 7.49 14.01 6.60
C VAL A 59 6.01 13.64 6.51
N ASP A 60 5.65 12.68 5.65
CA ASP A 60 4.24 12.26 5.51
C ASP A 60 3.73 11.55 6.76
N VAL A 61 4.59 10.76 7.40
CA VAL A 61 4.30 10.08 8.67
C VAL A 61 4.15 11.12 9.79
N GLU A 62 5.09 12.06 9.90
CA GLU A 62 5.04 13.15 10.88
C GLU A 62 3.80 14.03 10.71
N ARG A 63 3.44 14.37 9.47
CA ARG A 63 2.22 15.13 9.15
C ARG A 63 0.98 14.36 9.60
N THR A 64 0.95 13.05 9.37
CA THR A 64 -0.16 12.18 9.81
C THR A 64 -0.28 12.15 11.33
N PHE A 65 0.84 11.98 12.05
CA PHE A 65 0.84 12.02 13.52
C PHE A 65 0.48 13.40 14.09
N SER A 66 0.94 14.47 13.45
CA SER A 66 0.60 15.85 13.85
C SER A 66 -0.91 16.10 13.72
N LYS A 67 -1.55 15.67 12.63
CA LYS A 67 -3.01 15.69 12.50
C LYS A 67 -3.68 14.80 13.56
N GLY A 68 -3.11 13.62 13.82
CA GLY A 68 -3.58 12.70 14.85
C GLY A 68 -3.54 13.28 16.26
N ARG A 69 -2.66 14.24 16.53
CA ARG A 69 -2.67 14.99 17.78
C ARG A 69 -4.01 15.67 18.02
N LEU A 70 -4.75 16.10 17.00
CA LEU A 70 -6.10 16.65 17.18
C LEU A 70 -7.05 15.57 17.74
N LEU A 71 -7.04 14.37 17.16
CA LEU A 71 -7.82 13.23 17.65
C LEU A 71 -7.45 12.87 19.10
N LEU A 72 -6.16 12.91 19.43
CA LEU A 72 -5.65 12.57 20.76
C LEU A 72 -5.79 13.70 21.80
N SER A 73 -5.87 14.96 21.37
CA SER A 73 -5.90 16.13 22.26
C SER A 73 -7.29 16.73 22.47
N HIS A 74 -8.18 16.66 21.48
CA HIS A 74 -9.52 17.26 21.59
C HIS A 74 -10.53 16.42 22.35
N VAL A 75 -10.20 15.16 22.67
CA VAL A 75 -11.08 14.31 23.47
C VAL A 75 -10.21 13.57 24.47
N ARG A 76 -10.49 13.71 25.78
CA ARG A 76 -10.11 12.73 26.80
C ARG A 76 -10.86 11.40 26.57
N SER A 77 -10.90 10.95 25.33
CA SER A 77 -11.52 9.72 24.89
C SER A 77 -10.59 8.59 25.26
N ARG A 78 -11.12 7.56 25.92
CA ARG A 78 -10.46 6.27 26.13
C ARG A 78 -10.40 5.50 24.81
N LEU A 79 -9.87 6.11 23.74
CA LEU A 79 -9.67 5.43 22.46
C LEU A 79 -8.47 4.52 22.57
N SER A 80 -8.65 3.29 22.10
CA SER A 80 -7.52 2.39 21.93
C SER A 80 -6.58 2.85 20.82
N ALA A 81 -5.37 2.30 20.83
CA ALA A 81 -4.40 2.49 19.75
C ALA A 81 -4.97 2.02 18.40
N GLN A 82 -5.75 0.93 18.41
CA GLN A 82 -6.39 0.40 17.22
C GLN A 82 -7.47 1.34 16.67
N THR A 83 -8.34 1.87 17.53
CA THR A 83 -9.38 2.84 17.11
C THR A 83 -8.76 4.13 16.59
N THR A 84 -7.70 4.61 17.26
CA THR A 84 -6.94 5.78 16.82
C THR A 84 -6.35 5.56 15.42
N ARG A 85 -5.77 4.38 15.16
CA ARG A 85 -5.23 4.01 13.84
C ARG A 85 -6.34 3.97 12.79
N ALA A 86 -7.49 3.37 13.12
CA ALA A 86 -8.65 3.30 12.23
C ALA A 86 -9.14 4.69 11.80
N LEU A 87 -9.29 5.62 12.74
CA LEU A 87 -9.72 6.99 12.45
C LEU A 87 -8.71 7.72 11.54
N LEU A 88 -7.40 7.54 11.79
CA LEU A 88 -6.36 8.12 10.94
C LEU A 88 -6.41 7.56 9.51
N CYS A 89 -6.54 6.24 9.36
CA CYS A 89 -6.65 5.58 8.06
C CYS A 89 -7.89 6.05 7.30
N VAL A 90 -9.08 6.03 7.92
CA VAL A 90 -10.34 6.47 7.29
C VAL A 90 -10.26 7.93 6.86
N GLY A 91 -9.68 8.80 7.70
CA GLY A 91 -9.49 10.20 7.36
C GLY A 91 -8.61 10.40 6.12
N GLU A 92 -7.51 9.66 6.02
CA GLU A 92 -6.59 9.76 4.89
C GLU A 92 -7.17 9.11 3.62
N TRP A 93 -7.85 7.96 3.74
CA TRP A 93 -8.55 7.31 2.62
C TRP A 93 -9.67 8.17 2.06
N SER A 94 -10.40 8.88 2.91
CA SER A 94 -11.41 9.87 2.50
C SER A 94 -10.78 10.96 1.63
N ARG A 95 -9.66 11.53 2.07
CA ARG A 95 -8.91 12.56 1.34
C ARG A 95 -8.40 12.06 -0.02
N LEU A 96 -8.04 10.79 -0.11
CA LEU A 96 -7.57 10.13 -1.33
C LEU A 96 -8.70 9.60 -2.22
N ASN A 97 -9.98 9.82 -1.86
CA ASN A 97 -11.15 9.29 -2.55
C ASN A 97 -11.15 7.75 -2.69
N LEU A 98 -10.62 7.06 -1.68
CA LEU A 98 -10.56 5.59 -1.62
C LEU A 98 -11.80 4.97 -0.94
N LEU A 99 -12.65 5.79 -0.32
CA LEU A 99 -13.90 5.35 0.30
C LEU A 99 -15.05 5.43 -0.72
N ARG A 100 -15.84 4.37 -0.83
CA ARG A 100 -17.06 4.37 -1.65
C ARG A 100 -18.23 4.90 -0.83
N GLN A 101 -19.09 5.70 -1.46
CA GLN A 101 -20.32 6.17 -0.80
C GLN A 101 -21.24 5.01 -0.37
N ASP A 102 -21.24 3.90 -1.11
CA ASP A 102 -22.03 2.70 -0.81
C ASP A 102 -21.59 2.03 0.51
N ASP A 103 -20.30 2.18 0.89
CA ASP A 103 -19.76 1.64 2.13
C ASP A 103 -19.98 2.62 3.31
N ILE A 104 -20.01 3.93 3.04
CA ILE A 104 -20.17 4.97 4.08
C ILE A 104 -21.60 5.01 4.62
N LYS A 105 -22.61 5.00 3.73
CA LYS A 105 -24.02 5.08 4.13
C LYS A 105 -24.40 4.07 5.22
N PRO A 106 -24.20 2.74 5.02
CA PRO A 106 -24.55 1.77 6.04
C PRO A 106 -23.71 1.92 7.31
N ALA A 107 -22.46 2.40 7.22
CA ALA A 107 -21.60 2.60 8.38
C ALA A 107 -22.06 3.77 9.27
N VAL A 108 -22.66 4.81 8.69
CA VAL A 108 -23.23 5.95 9.44
C VAL A 108 -24.52 5.57 10.15
N ASP A 109 -25.28 4.63 9.58
CA ASP A 109 -26.55 4.16 10.15
C ASP A 109 -26.38 3.03 11.17
N LEU A 110 -25.14 2.61 11.46
CA LEU A 110 -24.88 1.60 12.50
C LEU A 110 -25.28 2.13 13.88
N PRO A 111 -25.89 1.29 14.73
CA PRO A 111 -26.16 1.67 16.11
C PRO A 111 -24.85 1.94 16.85
N ASP A 112 -24.92 2.83 17.84
CA ASP A 112 -23.80 3.04 18.75
C ASP A 112 -23.38 1.72 19.41
N LEU A 113 -22.08 1.54 19.62
CA LEU A 113 -21.54 0.36 20.28
C LEU A 113 -21.96 0.36 21.75
N GLU A 114 -22.72 -0.65 22.16
CA GLU A 114 -23.05 -0.91 23.56
C GLU A 114 -21.93 -1.76 24.20
N GLY A 115 -21.18 -1.18 25.14
CA GLY A 115 -20.15 -1.87 25.92
C GLY A 115 -18.76 -1.23 25.85
N GLU A 116 -17.89 -1.52 26.83
CA GLU A 116 -16.48 -1.10 26.85
C GLU A 116 -15.54 -2.17 26.26
N GLU A 117 -16.08 -3.23 25.65
CA GLU A 117 -15.25 -4.31 25.10
C GLU A 117 -14.45 -3.82 23.89
N GLU A 118 -13.13 -3.99 23.99
CA GLU A 118 -12.22 -3.63 22.91
C GLU A 118 -12.31 -4.67 21.80
N PHE A 119 -12.95 -4.31 20.68
CA PHE A 119 -13.01 -5.15 19.49
C PHE A 119 -11.66 -5.23 18.79
N GLU A 120 -11.12 -6.43 18.59
CA GLU A 120 -9.90 -6.64 17.81
C GLU A 120 -10.22 -6.74 16.31
N MET A 121 -9.67 -5.82 15.51
CA MET A 121 -9.85 -5.80 14.06
C MET A 121 -9.03 -6.91 13.42
N ALA A 122 -9.60 -7.54 12.39
CA ALA A 122 -8.91 -8.57 11.62
C ALA A 122 -7.57 -8.08 11.06
N GLU A 123 -6.58 -8.97 11.02
CA GLU A 123 -5.27 -8.66 10.44
C GLU A 123 -5.41 -8.19 8.98
N GLY A 124 -4.74 -7.08 8.65
CA GLY A 124 -4.76 -6.52 7.30
C GLY A 124 -6.07 -5.80 6.93
N TRP A 125 -6.90 -5.39 7.91
CA TRP A 125 -8.09 -4.56 7.65
C TRP A 125 -7.74 -3.26 6.92
N GLU A 126 -6.50 -2.79 7.05
CA GLU A 126 -5.95 -1.61 6.38
C GLU A 126 -5.55 -1.81 4.91
N CYS A 127 -5.52 -3.06 4.42
CA CYS A 127 -5.12 -3.38 3.05
C CYS A 127 -6.22 -3.02 2.03
N VAL A 128 -6.26 -1.76 1.61
CA VAL A 128 -7.22 -1.27 0.60
C VAL A 128 -7.12 -2.01 -0.73
N GLN A 129 -5.91 -2.41 -1.16
CA GLN A 129 -5.69 -3.11 -2.44
C GLN A 129 -6.37 -4.48 -2.48
N LYS A 130 -6.17 -5.31 -1.45
CA LYS A 130 -6.80 -6.64 -1.36
C LYS A 130 -8.33 -6.54 -1.37
N ALA A 131 -8.84 -5.50 -0.72
CA ALA A 131 -10.26 -5.21 -0.68
C ALA A 131 -10.78 -4.73 -2.05
N MET A 132 -10.00 -3.97 -2.82
CA MET A 132 -10.36 -3.58 -4.19
C MET A 132 -10.28 -4.75 -5.19
N GLU A 133 -9.30 -5.64 -5.06
CA GLU A 133 -9.09 -6.80 -5.94
C GLU A 133 -10.15 -7.89 -5.75
N LEU A 134 -10.46 -8.27 -4.50
CA LEU A 134 -11.53 -9.24 -4.18
C LEU A 134 -12.90 -8.80 -4.67
N ARG A 135 -13.11 -7.49 -4.83
CA ARG A 135 -14.36 -6.87 -5.26
C ARG A 135 -14.44 -6.61 -6.78
N SER A 136 -13.33 -6.72 -7.51
CA SER A 136 -13.33 -6.66 -8.98
C SER A 136 -13.66 -8.01 -9.63
N GLN A 137 -13.71 -9.09 -8.85
CA GLN A 137 -14.00 -10.45 -9.30
C GLN A 137 -15.48 -10.87 -9.08
N LYS A 138 -16.31 -9.95 -8.56
CA LYS A 138 -17.72 -10.17 -8.22
C LYS A 138 -18.59 -9.21 -9.04
#